data_AF-A0A971QHM4-F1
#
_entry.id   AF-A0A971QHM4-F1
#
_cell.length_a   1.000
_cell.length_b   1.000
_cell.length_c   1.000
_cell.angle_alpha   90.00
_cell.angle_beta   90.00
_cell.angle_gamma   90.00
#
_symmetry.space_group_name_H-M   'P 1'
#
loop_
_entity.id
_entity.type
_entity.pdbx_description
1 polymer ?
#
loop_
_entity_poly.entity_id
_entity_poly.type
_entity_poly.pdbx_seq_one_letter_code
_entity_poly.pdbx_strand_id
1 'polypeptide(L)'
;MPVIGHAFCGLAAAHCVPAAGESAPRRALWVPTIVGVAYLPDVLTQLGLMAELPGIRVASHSLLAAIVLAVPVGVGLAWLGRLAWRRGVFLALLLIGLHSLLDALQSTDRLLLWPVWDRPLTDKLTMIPVAPRDEALLFAVLFVVFVVVRQAVHADSPAAFRGASKPAQSQGDGSRGQTLAEDCACVPAAPGFWVVAGQVLAVGILLAAMGTHCLRAGRENQLQEAKTLIRDHEFEEAMVRIGKASRFPAVARPGQIDYLKAVAWEGLDDREQAERYYLASYGTDPWYFWCVADLGFFYAAADLPPEERARLAAPYIRRLKRDFAGHEHQPRMLNRIERRLARPMPSRPATPEADRQDTIDAYPCTVPGTGTWARTFSSVSS
;
A
#
# COMPACT_ATOMS: atom_id res chain seq x y z
N MET A 1 2.47 -0.03 0.75
CA MET A 1 1.87 -1.34 1.06
C MET A 1 2.86 -2.04 1.94
N PRO A 2 2.47 -2.43 3.16
CA PRO A 2 3.41 -2.91 4.12
C PRO A 2 3.62 -4.41 3.94
N VAL A 3 4.48 -4.80 2.98
CA VAL A 3 4.79 -6.21 2.67
C VAL A 3 5.23 -6.96 3.91
N ILE A 4 6.16 -6.35 4.65
CA ILE A 4 6.76 -7.00 5.81
C ILE A 4 5.70 -7.12 6.90
N GLY A 5 4.83 -6.11 7.02
CA GLY A 5 3.68 -6.14 7.92
C GLY A 5 2.69 -7.25 7.61
N HIS A 6 2.28 -7.40 6.36
CA HIS A 6 1.33 -8.44 5.96
C HIS A 6 1.90 -9.85 6.16
N ALA A 7 3.16 -10.06 5.77
CA ALA A 7 3.86 -11.32 6.01
C ALA A 7 3.98 -11.62 7.51
N PHE A 8 4.34 -10.62 8.33
CA PHE A 8 4.42 -10.75 9.77
C PHE A 8 3.07 -11.14 10.39
N CYS A 9 1.98 -10.46 10.01
CA CYS A 9 0.64 -10.77 10.49
C CYS A 9 0.23 -12.21 10.15
N GLY A 10 0.47 -12.66 8.92
CA GLY A 10 0.22 -14.03 8.51
C GLY A 10 1.03 -15.05 9.34
N LEU A 11 2.35 -14.81 9.51
CA LEU A 11 3.21 -15.69 10.29
C LEU A 11 2.80 -15.74 11.77
N ALA A 12 2.54 -14.59 12.38
CA ALA A 12 2.09 -14.49 13.77
C ALA A 12 0.77 -15.23 13.97
N ALA A 13 -0.21 -15.03 13.07
CA ALA A 13 -1.49 -15.72 13.12
C ALA A 13 -1.34 -17.24 12.96
N ALA A 14 -0.49 -17.70 12.03
CA ALA A 14 -0.24 -19.13 11.81
C ALA A 14 0.42 -19.79 13.03
N HIS A 15 1.25 -19.07 13.77
CA HIS A 15 1.86 -19.53 15.01
C HIS A 15 0.88 -19.55 16.20
N CYS A 16 -0.01 -18.56 16.29
CA CYS A 16 -1.01 -18.48 17.36
C CYS A 16 -2.17 -19.46 17.17
N VAL A 17 -2.52 -19.78 15.92
CA VAL A 17 -3.58 -20.71 15.58
C VAL A 17 -2.98 -21.89 14.81
N PRO A 18 -2.40 -22.89 15.49
CA PRO A 18 -1.87 -24.06 14.80
C PRO A 18 -3.00 -24.91 14.20
N ALA A 19 -2.74 -25.52 13.05
CA ALA A 19 -3.64 -26.51 12.48
C ALA A 19 -3.83 -27.69 13.44
N ALA A 20 -5.08 -28.07 13.71
CA ALA A 20 -5.41 -29.27 14.45
C ALA A 20 -5.32 -30.49 13.51
N GLY A 21 -4.45 -31.46 13.81
CA GLY A 21 -4.37 -32.72 13.08
C GLY A 21 -2.95 -33.21 12.79
N GLU A 22 -2.83 -34.53 12.64
CA GLU A 22 -1.53 -35.20 12.51
C GLU A 22 -1.03 -35.32 11.07
N SER A 23 -1.86 -35.08 10.06
CA SER A 23 -1.42 -35.29 8.67
C SER A 23 -0.35 -34.27 8.28
N ALA A 24 0.82 -34.78 7.91
CA ALA A 24 1.96 -34.01 7.44
C ALA A 24 1.62 -32.95 6.37
N PRO A 25 0.80 -33.24 5.32
CA PRO A 25 0.51 -32.23 4.29
C PRO A 25 -0.25 -31.02 4.82
N ARG A 26 -1.20 -31.21 5.74
CA ARG A 26 -1.99 -30.08 6.27
C ARG A 26 -1.14 -29.16 7.13
N ARG A 27 -0.29 -29.74 7.98
CA ARG A 27 0.64 -28.95 8.81
C ARG A 27 1.62 -28.15 7.95
N ALA A 28 2.10 -28.74 6.87
CA ALA A 28 3.03 -28.09 5.96
C ALA A 28 2.40 -26.94 5.15
N LEU A 29 1.16 -27.10 4.70
CA LEU A 29 0.45 -26.08 3.91
C LEU A 29 -0.17 -24.97 4.77
N TRP A 30 -0.30 -25.18 6.09
CA TRP A 30 -0.96 -24.23 6.98
C TRP A 30 -0.34 -22.83 6.93
N VAL A 31 0.97 -22.72 7.16
CA VAL A 31 1.66 -21.43 7.20
C VAL A 31 1.56 -20.69 5.85
N PRO A 32 1.90 -21.32 4.70
CA PRO A 32 1.74 -20.68 3.39
C PRO A 32 0.31 -20.24 3.10
N THR A 33 -0.70 -21.04 3.48
CA THR A 33 -2.10 -20.67 3.26
C THR A 33 -2.50 -19.47 4.11
N ILE A 34 -2.12 -19.43 5.38
CA ILE A 34 -2.43 -18.28 6.26
C ILE A 34 -1.74 -17.01 5.77
N VAL A 35 -0.47 -17.10 5.36
CA VAL A 35 0.24 -15.98 4.75
C VAL A 35 -0.44 -15.56 3.45
N GLY A 36 -0.80 -16.49 2.57
CA GLY A 36 -1.51 -16.19 1.32
C GLY A 36 -2.86 -15.50 1.55
N VAL A 37 -3.61 -15.91 2.58
CA VAL A 37 -4.87 -15.24 2.96
C VAL A 37 -4.62 -13.82 3.46
N ALA A 38 -3.53 -13.57 4.18
CA ALA A 38 -3.16 -12.21 4.56
C ALA A 38 -2.99 -11.32 3.32
N TYR A 39 -2.39 -11.83 2.24
CA TYR A 39 -2.19 -11.11 0.97
C TYR A 39 -3.40 -11.11 0.01
N LEU A 40 -4.53 -11.71 0.41
CA LEU A 40 -5.67 -11.89 -0.50
C LEU A 40 -6.18 -10.57 -1.13
N PRO A 41 -6.28 -9.43 -0.42
CA PRO A 41 -6.67 -8.15 -1.03
C PRO A 41 -5.78 -7.72 -2.20
N ASP A 42 -4.48 -7.96 -2.11
CA ASP A 42 -3.50 -7.60 -3.13
C ASP A 42 -3.64 -8.49 -4.36
N VAL A 43 -3.80 -9.79 -4.13
CA VAL A 43 -4.04 -10.77 -5.20
C VAL A 43 -5.32 -10.40 -5.96
N LEU A 44 -6.41 -10.08 -5.24
CA LEU A 44 -7.66 -9.65 -5.86
C LEU A 44 -7.51 -8.34 -6.64
N THR A 45 -6.74 -7.39 -6.11
CA THR A 45 -6.41 -6.14 -6.85
C THR A 45 -5.69 -6.46 -8.15
N GLN A 46 -4.65 -7.30 -8.11
CA GLN A 46 -3.87 -7.62 -9.30
C GLN A 46 -4.70 -8.37 -10.35
N LEU A 47 -5.47 -9.38 -9.94
CA LEU A 47 -6.35 -10.13 -10.82
C LEU A 47 -7.42 -9.23 -11.45
N GLY A 48 -8.01 -8.34 -10.67
CA GLY A 48 -9.01 -7.42 -11.19
C GLY A 48 -8.42 -6.36 -12.12
N LEU A 49 -7.21 -5.87 -11.84
CA LEU A 49 -6.51 -4.96 -12.75
C LEU A 49 -6.16 -5.65 -14.07
N MET A 50 -5.77 -6.92 -14.04
CA MET A 50 -5.57 -7.74 -15.25
C MET A 50 -6.87 -7.97 -16.03
N ALA A 51 -8.00 -8.01 -15.33
CA ALA A 51 -9.34 -8.11 -15.91
C ALA A 51 -9.98 -6.74 -16.20
N GLU A 52 -9.22 -5.64 -16.10
CA GLU A 52 -9.66 -4.26 -16.34
C GLU A 52 -10.89 -3.84 -15.52
N LEU A 53 -11.08 -4.41 -14.33
CA LEU A 53 -12.20 -4.11 -13.46
C LEU A 53 -12.01 -2.74 -12.78
N PRO A 54 -12.81 -1.71 -13.14
CA PRO A 54 -12.67 -0.39 -12.52
C PRO A 54 -13.02 -0.47 -11.04
N GLY A 55 -12.25 0.22 -10.20
CA GLY A 55 -12.50 0.29 -8.76
C GLY A 55 -12.15 -0.97 -7.96
N ILE A 56 -11.66 -2.06 -8.56
CA ILE A 56 -11.33 -3.30 -7.83
C ILE A 56 -10.29 -3.07 -6.73
N ARG A 57 -9.35 -2.16 -6.96
CA ARG A 57 -8.34 -1.78 -5.96
C ARG A 57 -8.99 -1.21 -4.69
N VAL A 58 -10.04 -0.39 -4.87
CA VAL A 58 -10.79 0.20 -3.76
C VAL A 58 -11.62 -0.88 -3.07
N ALA A 59 -12.38 -1.65 -3.86
CA ALA A 59 -13.28 -2.68 -3.35
C ALA A 59 -12.54 -3.75 -2.52
N SER A 60 -11.44 -4.30 -3.05
CA SER A 60 -10.64 -5.35 -2.39
C SER A 60 -10.00 -4.93 -1.06
N HIS A 61 -9.82 -3.63 -0.83
CA HIS A 61 -9.22 -3.06 0.39
C HIS A 61 -10.27 -2.41 1.31
N SER A 62 -11.56 -2.72 1.10
CA SER A 62 -12.65 -2.26 1.96
C SER A 62 -12.94 -3.27 3.07
N LEU A 63 -13.39 -2.77 4.23
CA LEU A 63 -13.84 -3.59 5.34
C LEU A 63 -15.05 -4.45 4.96
N LEU A 64 -15.92 -3.93 4.07
CA LEU A 64 -17.04 -4.70 3.55
C LEU A 64 -16.57 -5.92 2.76
N ALA A 65 -15.58 -5.75 1.88
CA ALA A 65 -14.99 -6.88 1.17
C ALA A 65 -14.33 -7.86 2.14
N ALA A 66 -13.64 -7.38 3.18
CA ALA A 66 -13.08 -8.24 4.21
C ALA A 66 -14.16 -9.10 4.90
N ILE A 67 -15.30 -8.52 5.26
CA ILE A 67 -16.43 -9.23 5.88
C ILE A 67 -17.01 -10.28 4.92
N VAL A 68 -17.23 -9.92 3.66
CA VAL A 68 -17.81 -10.82 2.65
C VAL A 68 -16.85 -11.97 2.33
N LEU A 69 -15.56 -11.69 2.12
CA LEU A 69 -14.54 -12.69 1.79
C LEU A 69 -14.19 -13.60 2.97
N ALA A 70 -14.31 -13.10 4.21
CA ALA A 70 -13.98 -13.88 5.40
C ALA A 70 -14.84 -15.14 5.55
N VAL A 71 -16.08 -15.14 5.04
CA VAL A 71 -16.97 -16.30 5.13
C VAL A 71 -16.45 -17.48 4.28
N PRO A 72 -16.34 -17.37 2.94
CA PRO A 72 -15.86 -18.49 2.12
C PRO A 72 -14.41 -18.87 2.43
N VAL A 73 -13.52 -17.89 2.64
CA VAL A 73 -12.12 -18.15 2.99
C VAL A 73 -12.03 -18.83 4.36
N GLY A 74 -12.80 -18.36 5.33
CA GLY A 74 -12.83 -18.91 6.68
C GLY A 74 -13.35 -20.34 6.75
N VAL A 75 -14.33 -20.72 5.91
CA VAL A 75 -14.77 -22.11 5.78
C VAL A 75 -13.64 -22.98 5.22
N GLY A 76 -12.92 -22.51 4.20
CA GLY A 76 -11.74 -23.19 3.67
C GLY A 76 -10.63 -23.37 4.71
N LEU A 77 -10.32 -22.33 5.46
CA LEU A 77 -9.34 -22.38 6.56
C LEU A 77 -9.78 -23.33 7.68
N ALA A 78 -11.06 -23.31 8.04
CA ALA A 78 -11.60 -24.21 9.07
C ALA A 78 -11.46 -25.68 8.65
N TRP A 79 -11.75 -25.99 7.38
CA TRP A 79 -11.56 -27.33 6.85
C TRP A 79 -10.09 -27.76 6.81
N LEU A 80 -9.21 -26.87 6.33
CA LEU A 80 -7.77 -27.14 6.21
C LEU A 80 -7.13 -27.37 7.58
N GLY A 81 -7.42 -26.48 8.54
CA GLY A 81 -6.87 -26.50 9.90
C GLY A 81 -7.65 -27.34 10.91
N ARG A 82 -8.72 -28.04 10.49
CA ARG A 82 -9.70 -28.72 11.36
C ARG A 82 -10.17 -27.84 12.53
N LEU A 83 -10.40 -26.56 12.26
CA LEU A 83 -10.92 -25.62 13.23
C LEU A 83 -12.45 -25.65 13.22
N ALA A 84 -13.08 -25.22 14.32
CA ALA A 84 -14.50 -24.87 14.27
C ALA A 84 -14.71 -23.77 13.21
N TRP A 85 -15.77 -23.86 12.40
CA TRP A 85 -16.01 -22.92 11.30
C TRP A 85 -16.00 -21.46 11.75
N ARG A 86 -16.55 -21.15 12.94
CA ARG A 86 -16.53 -19.81 13.55
C ARG A 86 -15.10 -19.28 13.75
N ARG A 87 -14.17 -20.14 14.19
CA ARG A 87 -12.76 -19.78 14.38
C ARG A 87 -12.08 -19.51 13.04
N GLY A 88 -12.38 -20.31 12.02
CA GLY A 88 -11.86 -20.09 10.67
C GLY A 88 -12.34 -18.77 10.06
N VAL A 89 -13.64 -18.46 10.17
CA VAL A 89 -14.22 -17.17 9.72
C VAL A 89 -13.62 -16.00 10.48
N PHE A 90 -13.50 -16.09 11.81
CA PHE A 90 -12.86 -15.05 12.61
C PHE A 90 -11.39 -14.83 12.22
N LEU A 91 -10.64 -15.91 12.00
CA LEU A 91 -9.24 -15.84 11.56
C LEU A 91 -9.11 -15.18 10.18
N ALA A 92 -9.95 -15.56 9.22
CA ALA A 92 -9.97 -14.93 7.90
C ALA A 92 -10.33 -13.44 7.99
N LEU A 93 -11.34 -13.08 8.77
CA LEU A 93 -11.74 -11.69 9.00
C LEU A 93 -10.59 -10.88 9.61
N LEU A 94 -9.91 -11.44 10.62
CA LEU A 94 -8.76 -10.81 11.26
C LEU A 94 -7.63 -10.58 10.26
N LEU A 95 -7.26 -11.58 9.46
CA LEU A 95 -6.17 -11.49 8.49
C LEU A 95 -6.46 -10.47 7.39
N ILE A 96 -7.63 -10.57 6.74
CA ILE A 96 -8.01 -9.69 5.63
C ILE A 96 -8.28 -8.26 6.13
N GLY A 97 -8.92 -8.14 7.30
CA GLY A 97 -9.18 -6.86 7.94
C GLY A 97 -7.90 -6.16 8.40
N LEU A 98 -6.97 -6.91 9.00
CA LEU A 98 -5.68 -6.36 9.43
C LEU A 98 -4.82 -5.94 8.24
N HIS A 99 -4.83 -6.69 7.13
CA HIS A 99 -4.20 -6.24 5.87
C HIS A 99 -4.73 -4.88 5.45
N SER A 100 -6.06 -4.76 5.32
CA SER A 100 -6.70 -3.52 4.88
C SER A 100 -6.46 -2.35 5.84
N LEU A 101 -6.41 -2.63 7.16
CA LEU A 101 -6.06 -1.64 8.18
C LEU A 101 -4.61 -1.19 8.07
N LEU A 102 -3.66 -2.11 7.95
CA LEU A 102 -2.24 -1.78 7.80
C LEU A 102 -2.01 -0.94 6.54
N ASP A 103 -2.69 -1.28 5.45
CA ASP A 103 -2.64 -0.53 4.21
C ASP A 103 -3.24 0.88 4.35
N ALA A 104 -4.33 1.04 5.11
CA ALA A 104 -4.91 2.35 5.42
C ALA A 104 -4.04 3.18 6.37
N LEU A 105 -3.31 2.55 7.30
CA LEU A 105 -2.37 3.22 8.19
C LEU A 105 -1.06 3.63 7.50
N GLN A 106 -0.75 3.04 6.33
CA GLN A 106 0.42 3.39 5.53
C GLN A 106 0.08 4.29 4.33
N SER A 107 -1.17 4.30 3.85
CA SER A 107 -1.58 5.00 2.62
C SER A 107 -2.84 5.82 2.82
N THR A 108 -2.80 7.09 2.40
CA THR A 108 -3.90 8.05 2.57
C THR A 108 -5.03 7.89 1.54
N ASP A 109 -4.88 7.02 0.55
CA ASP A 109 -5.83 6.84 -0.56
C ASP A 109 -6.81 5.67 -0.37
N ARG A 110 -6.85 5.04 0.81
CA ARG A 110 -7.72 3.89 1.06
C ARG A 110 -9.11 4.32 1.55
N LEU A 111 -10.14 3.77 0.93
CA LEU A 111 -11.55 3.91 1.33
C LEU A 111 -11.99 2.69 2.15
N LEU A 112 -11.63 2.66 3.44
CA LEU A 112 -11.91 1.52 4.32
C LEU A 112 -13.40 1.14 4.35
N LEU A 113 -14.30 2.09 4.17
CA LEU A 113 -15.75 1.90 4.30
C LEU A 113 -16.48 1.96 2.94
N TRP A 114 -15.79 1.78 1.82
CA TRP A 114 -16.42 1.69 0.50
C TRP A 114 -17.43 0.52 0.43
N PRO A 115 -18.61 0.67 -0.23
CA PRO A 115 -19.12 1.83 -0.96
C PRO A 115 -19.96 2.80 -0.11
N VAL A 116 -19.98 2.64 1.22
CA VAL A 116 -20.80 3.46 2.12
C VAL A 116 -20.19 4.86 2.31
N TRP A 117 -18.87 4.98 2.14
CA TRP A 117 -18.11 6.21 2.36
C TRP A 117 -17.00 6.38 1.32
N ASP A 118 -17.08 7.47 0.56
CA ASP A 118 -16.17 7.76 -0.56
C ASP A 118 -15.07 8.79 -0.24
N ARG A 119 -14.89 9.16 1.04
CA ARG A 119 -13.76 10.01 1.44
C ARG A 119 -12.58 9.18 1.96
N PRO A 120 -11.35 9.46 1.50
CA PRO A 120 -10.16 8.83 2.07
C PRO A 120 -10.07 9.14 3.57
N LEU A 121 -9.49 8.19 4.33
CA LEU A 121 -9.05 8.51 5.70
C LEU A 121 -7.91 9.53 5.58
N THR A 122 -8.23 10.76 5.98
CA THR A 122 -7.41 11.99 5.83
C THR A 122 -5.91 11.82 6.13
N ASP A 123 -5.10 12.70 5.54
CA ASP A 123 -3.62 12.77 5.52
C ASP A 123 -2.85 12.69 6.86
N LYS A 124 -3.54 12.55 8.01
CA LYS A 124 -2.93 12.58 9.35
C LYS A 124 -2.72 11.21 10.00
N LEU A 125 -3.07 10.11 9.31
CA LEU A 125 -2.99 8.76 9.88
C LEU A 125 -1.78 7.94 9.42
N THR A 126 -0.81 8.53 8.72
CA THR A 126 0.43 7.84 8.35
C THR A 126 1.29 7.56 9.59
N MET A 127 0.91 6.51 10.31
CA MET A 127 1.62 5.99 11.48
C MET A 127 2.69 4.96 11.07
N ILE A 128 2.44 4.22 9.97
CA ILE A 128 3.37 3.23 9.47
C ILE A 128 4.29 3.89 8.43
N PRO A 129 5.62 3.77 8.57
CA PRO A 129 6.54 4.34 7.61
C PRO A 129 6.36 3.72 6.22
N VAL A 130 6.44 4.57 5.19
CA VAL A 130 6.33 4.15 3.78
C VAL A 130 7.68 3.67 3.23
N ALA A 131 8.79 4.10 3.85
CA ALA A 131 10.13 3.71 3.44
C ALA A 131 10.40 2.23 3.79
N PRO A 132 10.86 1.39 2.84
CA PRO A 132 11.05 -0.04 3.09
C PRO A 132 11.98 -0.36 4.26
N ARG A 133 13.02 0.45 4.48
CA ARG A 133 13.95 0.30 5.59
C ARG A 133 13.27 0.52 6.95
N ASP A 134 12.49 1.59 7.05
CA ASP A 134 11.84 1.98 8.29
C ASP A 134 10.67 1.04 8.60
N GLU A 135 9.97 0.56 7.55
CA GLU A 135 8.99 -0.50 7.65
C GLU A 135 9.64 -1.81 8.16
N ALA A 136 10.76 -2.22 7.56
CA ALA A 136 11.49 -3.41 8.00
C ALA A 136 11.93 -3.28 9.46
N LEU A 137 12.43 -2.12 9.88
CA LEU A 137 12.83 -1.85 11.25
C LEU A 137 11.63 -1.93 12.21
N LEU A 138 10.51 -1.28 11.88
CA LEU A 138 9.29 -1.32 12.69
C LEU A 138 8.81 -2.76 12.88
N PHE A 139 8.68 -3.53 11.81
CA PHE A 139 8.18 -4.90 11.91
C PHE A 139 9.22 -5.88 12.49
N ALA A 140 10.51 -5.62 12.37
CA ALA A 140 11.53 -6.36 13.11
C ALA A 140 11.37 -6.17 14.63
N VAL A 141 11.15 -4.93 15.09
CA VAL A 141 10.87 -4.64 16.51
C VAL A 141 9.59 -5.32 16.96
N LEU A 142 8.50 -5.20 16.20
CA LEU A 142 7.23 -5.87 16.51
C LEU A 142 7.37 -7.40 16.56
N PHE A 143 8.18 -7.98 15.68
CA PHE A 143 8.48 -9.41 15.68
C PHE A 143 9.24 -9.85 16.93
N VAL A 144 10.27 -9.10 17.34
CA VAL A 144 11.00 -9.38 18.59
C VAL A 144 10.05 -9.31 19.78
N VAL A 145 9.22 -8.26 19.88
CA VAL A 145 8.21 -8.13 20.94
C VAL A 145 7.25 -9.32 20.95
N PHE A 146 6.74 -9.72 19.78
CA PHE A 146 5.87 -10.88 19.64
C PHE A 146 6.53 -12.18 20.15
N VAL A 147 7.80 -12.43 19.77
CA VAL A 147 8.55 -13.62 20.22
C VAL A 147 8.72 -13.60 21.74
N VAL A 148 9.12 -12.46 22.33
CA VAL A 148 9.31 -12.32 23.78
C VAL A 148 8.01 -12.53 24.55
N VAL A 149 6.92 -11.87 24.15
CA VAL A 149 5.61 -12.00 24.80
C VAL A 149 5.12 -13.45 24.71
N ARG A 150 5.27 -14.08 23.55
CA ARG A 150 4.90 -15.49 23.36
C ARG A 150 5.72 -16.42 24.28
N GLN A 151 7.03 -16.21 24.38
CA GLN A 151 7.88 -17.01 25.27
C GLN A 151 7.47 -16.83 26.74
N ALA A 152 7.16 -15.60 27.17
CA ALA A 152 6.69 -15.34 28.54
C ALA A 152 5.36 -16.06 28.84
N VAL A 153 4.36 -15.95 27.97
CA VAL A 153 3.05 -16.62 28.13
C VAL A 153 3.20 -18.14 28.22
N HIS A 154 4.14 -18.73 27.48
CA HIS A 154 4.41 -20.17 27.54
C HIS A 154 5.30 -20.59 28.71
N ALA A 155 6.22 -19.73 29.16
CA ALA A 155 7.07 -19.97 30.33
C ALA A 155 6.24 -20.12 31.61
N ASP A 156 5.10 -19.44 31.69
CA ASP A 156 4.15 -19.52 32.81
C ASP A 156 3.17 -20.69 32.72
N SER A 157 3.22 -21.49 31.64
CA SER A 157 2.41 -22.71 31.45
C SER A 157 3.16 -24.05 31.62
N PRO A 158 4.09 -24.25 32.58
CA PRO A 158 4.86 -25.49 32.68
C PRO A 158 4.05 -26.68 33.22
N ALA A 159 2.82 -26.47 33.72
CA ALA A 159 2.08 -27.46 34.50
C ALA A 159 1.03 -28.30 33.74
N ALA A 160 0.52 -27.86 32.58
CA ALA A 160 -0.62 -28.54 31.94
C ALA A 160 -0.25 -29.70 31.00
N PHE A 161 0.99 -29.76 30.49
CA PHE A 161 1.36 -30.73 29.45
C PHE A 161 2.14 -31.95 29.99
N ARG A 162 2.69 -31.90 31.21
CA ARG A 162 3.39 -33.04 31.84
C ARG A 162 2.48 -33.94 32.70
N GLY A 163 1.18 -33.64 32.80
CA GLY A 163 0.28 -34.29 33.76
C GLY A 163 -0.50 -35.53 33.28
N ALA A 164 -0.45 -35.90 32.00
CA ALA A 164 -1.37 -36.92 31.46
C ALA A 164 -0.73 -38.23 30.98
N SER A 165 0.59 -38.40 31.13
CA SER A 165 1.22 -39.73 31.08
C SER A 165 1.46 -40.19 32.51
N LYS A 166 0.37 -40.46 33.24
CA LYS A 166 0.45 -41.44 34.32
C LYS A 166 0.70 -42.77 33.59
N PRO A 167 1.92 -43.35 33.60
CA PRO A 167 2.05 -44.72 33.12
C PRO A 167 1.05 -45.50 33.97
N ALA A 168 0.13 -46.19 33.32
CA ALA A 168 -0.57 -47.26 33.99
C ALA A 168 0.53 -48.16 34.56
N GLN A 169 0.76 -48.08 35.87
CA GLN A 169 1.51 -49.06 36.62
C GLN A 169 0.72 -50.36 36.45
N SER A 170 0.98 -51.05 35.35
CA SER A 170 0.83 -52.47 35.25
C SER A 170 1.79 -53.03 36.29
N GLN A 171 1.30 -53.21 37.51
CA GLN A 171 1.85 -54.17 38.46
C GLN A 171 1.74 -55.55 37.78
N GLY A 172 2.73 -55.86 36.97
CA GLY A 172 2.91 -57.11 36.27
C GLY A 172 4.32 -57.59 36.56
N ASP A 173 4.36 -58.68 37.30
CA ASP A 173 5.48 -59.29 37.99
C ASP A 173 6.64 -59.72 37.07
N GLY A 174 7.86 -59.72 37.64
CA GLY A 174 9.00 -60.57 37.27
C GLY A 174 9.48 -60.68 35.82
N SER A 175 10.61 -60.04 35.49
CA SER A 175 11.88 -60.76 35.33
C SER A 175 12.96 -59.92 34.63
N ARG A 176 14.19 -60.13 35.10
CA ARG A 176 15.45 -59.57 34.62
C ARG A 176 15.65 -59.80 33.13
N GLY A 177 15.98 -58.73 32.42
CA GLY A 177 16.54 -58.75 31.07
C GLY A 177 17.14 -57.40 30.72
N GLN A 178 18.25 -57.04 31.37
CA GLN A 178 19.13 -55.96 30.91
C GLN A 178 19.72 -56.36 29.56
N THR A 179 19.28 -55.74 28.47
CA THR A 179 20.09 -55.60 27.26
C THR A 179 19.81 -54.27 26.59
N LEU A 180 20.88 -53.48 26.53
CA LEU A 180 21.21 -52.53 25.48
C LEU A 180 20.26 -51.32 25.35
N ALA A 181 20.63 -50.30 26.11
CA ALA A 181 20.54 -48.92 25.67
C ALA A 181 21.36 -48.78 24.36
N GLU A 182 20.75 -49.20 23.25
CA GLU A 182 21.17 -48.74 21.94
C GLU A 182 20.71 -47.30 21.80
N ASP A 183 21.70 -46.44 21.61
CA ASP A 183 21.59 -45.05 21.22
C ASP A 183 20.51 -44.88 20.16
N CYS A 184 19.30 -44.54 20.60
CA CYS A 184 18.28 -43.90 19.76
C CYS A 184 18.79 -42.51 19.41
N ALA A 185 19.83 -42.46 18.58
CA ALA A 185 20.17 -41.28 17.81
C ALA A 185 18.90 -40.94 17.03
N CYS A 186 18.14 -39.97 17.52
CA CYS A 186 17.03 -39.38 16.82
C CYS A 186 17.59 -38.76 15.54
N VAL A 187 17.76 -39.56 14.50
CA VAL A 187 18.06 -39.09 13.16
C VAL A 187 16.93 -38.11 12.85
N PRO A 188 17.22 -36.81 12.67
CA PRO A 188 16.19 -35.85 12.35
C PRO A 188 15.57 -36.33 11.05
N ALA A 189 14.31 -36.77 11.12
CA ALA A 189 13.58 -37.22 9.95
C ALA A 189 13.69 -36.10 8.91
N ALA A 190 14.24 -36.43 7.74
CA ALA A 190 14.38 -35.48 6.66
C ALA A 190 13.04 -34.76 6.47
N PRO A 191 13.03 -33.43 6.28
CA PRO A 191 11.79 -32.68 6.16
C PRO A 191 10.95 -33.31 5.05
N GLY A 192 9.78 -33.84 5.42
CA GLY A 192 8.91 -34.51 4.46
C GLY A 192 8.60 -33.58 3.28
N PHE A 193 8.49 -34.13 2.07
CA PHE A 193 8.24 -33.41 0.80
C PHE A 193 7.28 -32.22 0.94
N TRP A 194 6.18 -32.39 1.68
CA TRP A 194 5.18 -31.35 1.89
C TRP A 194 5.70 -30.11 2.62
N VAL A 195 6.58 -30.27 3.60
CA VAL A 195 7.21 -29.15 4.34
C VAL A 195 8.03 -28.30 3.38
N VAL A 196 8.84 -28.95 2.54
CA VAL A 196 9.63 -28.27 1.50
C VAL A 196 8.71 -27.58 0.50
N ALA A 197 7.67 -28.25 0.01
CA ALA A 197 6.71 -27.66 -0.92
C ALA A 197 6.00 -26.42 -0.33
N GLY A 198 5.62 -26.48 0.96
CA GLY A 198 5.03 -25.34 1.66
C GLY A 198 6.01 -24.17 1.79
N GLN A 199 7.26 -24.43 2.18
CA GLN A 199 8.31 -23.41 2.26
C GLN A 199 8.57 -22.75 0.91
N VAL A 200 8.67 -23.54 -0.17
CA VAL A 200 8.83 -23.04 -1.54
C VAL A 200 7.67 -22.14 -1.94
N LEU A 201 6.43 -22.53 -1.63
CA LEU A 201 5.24 -21.71 -1.90
C LEU A 201 5.29 -20.37 -1.13
N ALA A 202 5.61 -20.40 0.16
CA ALA A 202 5.73 -19.18 0.96
C ALA A 202 6.83 -18.24 0.42
N VAL A 203 8.00 -18.79 0.08
CA VAL A 203 9.08 -18.02 -0.57
C VAL A 203 8.60 -17.43 -1.90
N GLY A 204 7.87 -18.19 -2.72
CA GLY A 204 7.30 -17.71 -3.96
C GLY A 204 6.36 -16.51 -3.77
N ILE A 205 5.47 -16.55 -2.77
CA ILE A 205 4.57 -15.44 -2.42
C ILE A 205 5.38 -14.20 -1.99
N LEU A 206 6.38 -14.39 -1.13
CA LEU A 206 7.23 -13.30 -0.65
C LEU A 206 8.05 -12.67 -1.78
N LEU A 207 8.59 -13.48 -2.71
CA LEU A 207 9.32 -12.99 -3.87
C LEU A 207 8.42 -12.24 -4.84
N ALA A 208 7.19 -12.72 -5.06
CA ALA A 208 6.20 -12.02 -5.89
C ALA A 208 5.84 -10.66 -5.27
N ALA A 209 5.59 -10.61 -3.96
CA ALA A 209 5.33 -9.37 -3.24
C ALA A 209 6.55 -8.42 -3.28
N MET A 210 7.77 -8.93 -3.10
CA MET A 210 8.99 -8.11 -3.24
C MET A 210 9.12 -7.56 -4.66
N GLY A 211 8.85 -8.37 -5.68
CA GLY A 211 8.90 -7.96 -7.08
C GLY A 211 7.95 -6.82 -7.39
N THR A 212 6.69 -6.90 -6.96
CA THR A 212 5.71 -5.80 -7.17
C THR A 212 6.13 -4.51 -6.46
N HIS A 213 6.82 -4.62 -5.33
CA HIS A 213 7.38 -3.48 -4.61
C HIS A 213 8.55 -2.82 -5.34
N CYS A 214 9.49 -3.60 -5.85
CA CYS A 214 10.59 -3.08 -6.66
C CYS A 214 10.07 -2.35 -7.90
N LEU A 215 9.05 -2.91 -8.58
CA LEU A 215 8.42 -2.27 -9.74
C LEU A 215 7.73 -0.96 -9.35
N ARG A 216 7.01 -0.94 -8.22
CA ARG A 216 6.36 0.27 -7.69
C ARG A 216 7.38 1.36 -7.34
N ALA A 217 8.47 1.00 -6.67
CA ALA A 217 9.54 1.91 -6.30
C ALA A 217 10.25 2.48 -7.53
N GLY A 218 10.56 1.63 -8.52
CA GLY A 218 11.12 2.05 -9.80
C GLY A 218 10.22 3.06 -10.52
N ARG A 219 8.90 2.85 -10.50
CA ARG A 219 7.96 3.85 -11.04
C ARG A 219 7.97 5.16 -10.24
N GLU A 220 7.89 5.11 -8.91
CA GLU A 220 7.87 6.34 -8.12
C GLU A 220 9.14 7.17 -8.35
N ASN A 221 10.29 6.51 -8.49
CA ASN A 221 11.54 7.16 -8.89
C ASN A 221 11.41 7.83 -10.27
N GLN A 222 10.83 7.17 -11.27
CA GLN A 222 10.59 7.76 -12.59
C GLN A 222 9.64 8.97 -12.53
N LEU A 223 8.60 8.94 -11.68
CA LEU A 223 7.70 10.08 -11.49
C LEU A 223 8.39 11.23 -10.73
N GLN A 224 9.29 10.91 -9.80
CA GLN A 224 10.06 11.91 -9.09
C GLN A 224 11.12 12.58 -9.99
N GLU A 225 11.76 11.81 -10.87
CA GLU A 225 12.59 12.33 -11.96
C GLU A 225 11.77 13.25 -12.87
N ALA A 226 10.58 12.82 -13.31
CA ALA A 226 9.70 13.65 -14.14
C ALA A 226 9.32 14.98 -13.47
N LYS A 227 8.99 14.97 -12.17
CA LYS A 227 8.73 16.20 -11.41
C LYS A 227 9.95 17.13 -11.37
N THR A 228 11.15 16.56 -11.26
CA THR A 228 12.41 17.31 -11.27
C THR A 228 12.60 17.98 -12.63
N LEU A 229 12.43 17.22 -13.71
CA LEU A 229 12.51 17.73 -15.09
C LEU A 229 11.45 18.81 -15.38
N ILE A 230 10.21 18.64 -14.93
CA ILE A 230 9.15 19.66 -15.05
C ILE A 230 9.56 20.97 -14.36
N ARG A 231 10.13 20.88 -13.16
CA ARG A 231 10.62 22.04 -12.41
C ARG A 231 11.78 22.72 -13.13
N ASP A 232 12.62 21.94 -13.78
CA ASP A 232 13.80 22.42 -14.50
C ASP A 232 13.46 22.81 -15.97
N HIS A 233 12.16 22.86 -16.33
CA HIS A 233 11.62 23.20 -17.65
C HIS A 233 11.95 22.25 -18.80
N GLU A 234 12.39 21.04 -18.49
CA GLU A 234 12.69 19.97 -19.45
C GLU A 234 11.43 19.12 -19.74
N PHE A 235 10.38 19.76 -20.25
CA PHE A 235 9.04 19.15 -20.37
C PHE A 235 8.98 17.94 -21.30
N GLU A 236 9.71 17.96 -22.42
CA GLU A 236 9.76 16.83 -23.35
C GLU A 236 10.40 15.60 -22.70
N GLU A 237 11.52 15.78 -21.98
CA GLU A 237 12.17 14.67 -21.28
C GLU A 237 11.31 14.18 -20.10
N ALA A 238 10.62 15.10 -19.41
CA ALA A 238 9.63 14.73 -18.40
C ALA A 238 8.54 13.82 -18.99
N MET A 239 8.01 14.14 -20.17
CA MET A 239 7.03 13.31 -20.86
C MET A 239 7.56 11.91 -21.19
N VAL A 240 8.83 11.78 -21.57
CA VAL A 240 9.47 10.46 -21.77
C VAL A 240 9.50 9.66 -20.46
N ARG A 241 9.85 10.30 -19.34
CA ARG A 241 9.87 9.65 -18.02
C ARG A 241 8.47 9.25 -17.56
N ILE A 242 7.48 10.12 -17.76
CA ILE A 242 6.06 9.82 -17.46
C ILE A 242 5.56 8.66 -18.32
N GLY A 243 5.95 8.62 -19.60
CA GLY A 243 5.62 7.51 -20.51
C GLY A 243 6.17 6.17 -20.03
N LYS A 244 7.42 6.13 -19.52
CA LYS A 244 8.00 4.93 -18.88
C LYS A 244 7.21 4.53 -17.63
N ALA A 245 6.86 5.49 -16.78
CA ALA A 245 6.12 5.26 -15.55
C ALA A 245 4.68 4.76 -15.80
N SER A 246 4.08 5.17 -16.92
CA SER A 246 2.72 4.78 -17.32
C SER A 246 2.59 3.30 -17.71
N ARG A 247 3.70 2.60 -17.95
CA ARG A 247 3.69 1.15 -18.29
C ARG A 247 3.32 0.26 -17.11
N PHE A 248 3.31 0.78 -15.89
CA PHE A 248 3.02 0.01 -14.69
C PHE A 248 1.56 0.20 -14.26
N PRO A 249 0.80 -0.88 -14.00
CA PRO A 249 -0.66 -0.84 -13.89
C PRO A 249 -1.24 -0.12 -12.65
N ALA A 250 -0.48 0.12 -11.58
CA ALA A 250 -1.08 0.54 -10.30
C ALA A 250 -0.39 1.75 -9.63
N VAL A 251 -0.84 2.99 -9.89
CA VAL A 251 -0.25 4.24 -9.32
C VAL A 251 -0.48 4.39 -7.81
N ALA A 252 0.52 4.90 -7.08
CA ALA A 252 0.40 5.14 -5.65
C ALA A 252 -0.66 6.20 -5.32
N ARG A 253 -0.80 7.20 -6.20
CA ARG A 253 -1.87 8.20 -6.18
C ARG A 253 -2.61 8.13 -7.50
N PRO A 254 -3.91 7.75 -7.51
CA PRO A 254 -4.70 7.79 -8.72
C PRO A 254 -4.67 9.20 -9.35
N GLY A 255 -4.69 9.29 -10.69
CA GLY A 255 -4.63 10.56 -11.41
C GLY A 255 -3.28 11.29 -11.43
N GLN A 256 -2.28 10.90 -10.63
CA GLN A 256 -0.98 11.60 -10.56
C GLN A 256 -0.22 11.61 -11.90
N ILE A 257 -0.27 10.51 -12.67
CA ILE A 257 0.37 10.43 -13.98
C ILE A 257 -0.23 11.45 -14.94
N ASP A 258 -1.55 11.49 -15.03
CA ASP A 258 -2.24 12.41 -15.94
C ASP A 258 -2.07 13.85 -15.50
N TYR A 259 -2.02 14.12 -14.20
CA TYR A 259 -1.65 15.43 -13.67
C TYR A 259 -0.25 15.86 -14.15
N LEU A 260 0.77 15.01 -14.03
CA LEU A 260 2.12 15.36 -14.50
C LEU A 260 2.18 15.55 -16.02
N LYS A 261 1.41 14.78 -16.79
CA LYS A 261 1.26 15.04 -18.24
C LYS A 261 0.62 16.41 -18.49
N ALA A 262 -0.41 16.75 -17.73
CA ALA A 262 -1.11 18.03 -17.86
C ALA A 262 -0.16 19.21 -17.63
N VAL A 263 0.63 19.16 -16.55
CA VAL A 263 1.65 20.18 -16.24
C VAL A 263 2.73 20.25 -17.32
N ALA A 264 3.18 19.11 -17.86
CA ALA A 264 4.17 19.10 -18.94
C ALA A 264 3.62 19.69 -20.25
N TRP A 265 2.37 19.36 -20.63
CA TRP A 265 1.72 19.94 -21.80
C TRP A 265 1.45 21.44 -21.66
N GLU A 266 1.08 21.88 -20.45
CA GLU A 266 0.94 23.31 -20.14
C GLU A 266 2.29 24.03 -20.32
N GLY A 267 3.39 23.42 -19.87
CA GLY A 267 4.74 23.94 -20.08
C GLY A 267 5.20 24.00 -21.54
N LEU A 268 4.64 23.13 -22.39
CA LEU A 268 4.84 23.11 -23.84
C LEU A 268 3.88 24.03 -24.61
N ASP A 269 3.06 24.81 -23.90
CA ASP A 269 2.06 25.72 -24.47
C ASP A 269 0.96 25.02 -25.29
N ASP A 270 0.73 23.72 -25.03
CA ASP A 270 -0.39 22.96 -25.60
C ASP A 270 -1.56 22.92 -24.62
N ARG A 271 -2.35 23.99 -24.64
CA ARG A 271 -3.46 24.19 -23.71
C ARG A 271 -4.53 23.09 -23.81
N GLU A 272 -4.85 22.63 -25.02
CA GLU A 272 -5.89 21.62 -25.23
C GLU A 272 -5.49 20.29 -24.59
N GLN A 273 -4.24 19.86 -24.81
CA GLN A 273 -3.74 18.63 -24.22
C GLN A 273 -3.61 18.75 -22.70
N ALA A 274 -3.15 19.91 -22.20
CA ALA A 274 -3.06 20.18 -20.77
C ALA A 274 -4.43 20.03 -20.10
N GLU A 275 -5.46 20.69 -20.64
CA GLU A 275 -6.83 20.61 -20.11
C GLU A 275 -7.36 19.18 -20.10
N ARG A 276 -7.21 18.45 -21.22
CA ARG A 276 -7.65 17.05 -21.32
C ARG A 276 -7.04 16.19 -20.22
N TYR A 277 -5.74 16.32 -19.97
CA TYR A 277 -5.05 15.53 -18.96
C TYR A 277 -5.35 15.99 -17.53
N TYR A 278 -5.55 17.28 -17.29
CA TYR A 278 -6.02 17.77 -16.00
C TYR A 278 -7.41 17.20 -15.67
N LEU A 279 -8.35 17.22 -16.64
CA LEU A 279 -9.69 16.68 -16.45
C LEU A 279 -9.66 15.14 -16.27
N ALA A 280 -8.79 14.43 -16.99
CA ALA A 280 -8.58 13.00 -16.79
C ALA A 280 -8.03 12.68 -15.39
N SER A 281 -7.08 13.47 -14.91
CA SER A 281 -6.56 13.37 -13.55
C SER A 281 -7.66 13.61 -12.51
N TYR A 282 -8.44 14.67 -12.68
CA TYR A 282 -9.56 15.03 -11.81
C TYR A 282 -10.66 13.96 -11.79
N GLY A 283 -10.97 13.39 -12.95
CA GLY A 283 -11.94 12.28 -13.06
C GLY A 283 -11.45 11.00 -12.38
N THR A 284 -10.14 10.77 -12.36
CA THR A 284 -9.53 9.61 -11.71
C THR A 284 -9.42 9.77 -10.19
N ASP A 285 -9.00 10.95 -9.73
CA ASP A 285 -8.91 11.30 -8.31
C ASP A 285 -9.43 12.72 -8.04
N PRO A 286 -10.73 12.86 -7.75
CA PRO A 286 -11.28 14.16 -7.38
C PRO A 286 -10.69 14.71 -6.07
N TRP A 287 -10.05 13.89 -5.24
CA TRP A 287 -9.46 14.29 -3.96
C TRP A 287 -7.99 14.69 -4.09
N TYR A 288 -7.42 14.67 -5.29
CA TYR A 288 -6.05 15.08 -5.48
C TYR A 288 -5.91 16.62 -5.46
N PHE A 289 -5.50 17.16 -4.30
CA PHE A 289 -5.41 18.61 -4.05
C PHE A 289 -4.76 19.40 -5.20
N TRP A 290 -3.58 18.97 -5.65
CA TRP A 290 -2.81 19.70 -6.67
C TRP A 290 -3.54 19.78 -8.01
N CYS A 291 -4.20 18.70 -8.43
CA CYS A 291 -5.01 18.71 -9.64
C CYS A 291 -6.18 19.71 -9.52
N VAL A 292 -6.89 19.74 -8.39
CA VAL A 292 -8.00 20.68 -8.17
C VAL A 292 -7.51 22.14 -8.13
N ALA A 293 -6.39 22.38 -7.45
CA ALA A 293 -5.81 23.71 -7.32
C ALA A 293 -5.31 24.25 -8.66
N ASP A 294 -4.59 23.42 -9.42
CA ASP A 294 -4.04 23.82 -10.71
C ASP A 294 -5.11 23.92 -11.79
N LEU A 295 -6.16 23.10 -11.79
CA LEU A 295 -7.34 23.32 -12.66
C LEU A 295 -8.00 24.68 -12.38
N GLY A 296 -8.17 25.04 -11.11
CA GLY A 296 -8.70 26.35 -10.73
C GLY A 296 -7.83 27.49 -11.24
N PHE A 297 -6.51 27.34 -11.18
CA PHE A 297 -5.55 28.33 -11.69
C PHE A 297 -5.51 28.36 -13.22
N PHE A 298 -5.50 27.21 -13.88
CA PHE A 298 -5.47 27.01 -15.32
C PHE A 298 -6.64 27.70 -16.03
N TYR A 299 -7.84 27.63 -15.44
CA TYR A 299 -9.01 28.36 -15.96
C TYR A 299 -8.98 29.85 -15.59
N ALA A 300 -8.50 30.21 -14.40
CA ALA A 300 -8.34 31.61 -14.03
C ALA A 300 -7.31 32.34 -14.90
N ALA A 301 -6.31 31.63 -15.40
CA ALA A 301 -5.26 32.13 -16.27
C ALA A 301 -5.59 32.05 -17.77
N ALA A 302 -6.75 31.51 -18.16
CA ALA A 302 -7.15 31.38 -19.55
C ALA A 302 -7.22 32.75 -20.26
N ASP A 303 -6.94 32.78 -21.56
CA ASP A 303 -7.17 33.94 -22.42
C ASP A 303 -8.66 34.03 -22.81
N LEU A 304 -9.50 34.26 -21.79
CA LEU A 304 -10.94 34.34 -21.90
C LEU A 304 -11.44 35.59 -21.16
N PRO A 305 -12.66 36.09 -21.48
CA PRO A 305 -13.28 37.18 -20.74
C PRO A 305 -13.31 36.89 -19.23
N PRO A 306 -13.13 37.92 -18.35
CA PRO A 306 -13.06 37.71 -16.91
C PRO A 306 -14.22 36.91 -16.31
N GLU A 307 -15.45 37.13 -16.81
CA GLU A 307 -16.65 36.41 -16.37
C GLU A 307 -16.58 34.91 -16.71
N GLU A 308 -16.04 34.56 -17.87
CA GLU A 308 -15.92 33.17 -18.30
C GLU A 308 -14.83 32.43 -17.53
N ARG A 309 -13.68 33.07 -17.28
CA ARG A 309 -12.64 32.53 -16.38
C ARG A 309 -13.20 32.25 -15.00
N ALA A 310 -13.95 33.19 -14.43
CA ALA A 310 -14.57 33.03 -13.12
C ALA A 310 -15.58 31.89 -13.12
N ARG A 311 -16.40 31.77 -14.18
CA ARG A 311 -17.37 30.67 -14.34
C ARG A 311 -16.68 29.30 -14.38
N LEU A 312 -15.61 29.15 -15.15
CA LEU A 312 -14.87 27.89 -15.30
C LEU A 312 -14.08 27.53 -14.04
N ALA A 313 -13.48 28.50 -13.35
CA ALA A 313 -12.71 28.26 -12.13
C ALA A 313 -13.61 28.01 -10.90
N ALA A 314 -14.85 28.51 -10.88
CA ALA A 314 -15.74 28.47 -9.71
C ALA A 314 -15.97 27.08 -9.10
N PRO A 315 -16.19 25.99 -9.85
CA PRO A 315 -16.35 24.65 -9.28
C PRO A 315 -15.14 24.21 -8.46
N TYR A 316 -13.92 24.47 -8.97
CA TYR A 316 -12.67 24.09 -8.31
C TYR A 316 -12.39 24.95 -7.09
N ILE A 317 -12.64 26.26 -7.16
CA ILE A 317 -12.53 27.18 -6.01
C ILE A 317 -13.47 26.74 -4.87
N ARG A 318 -14.73 26.39 -5.18
CA ARG A 318 -15.67 25.89 -4.17
C ARG A 318 -15.16 24.63 -3.50
N ARG A 319 -14.58 23.69 -4.25
CA ARG A 319 -13.99 22.47 -3.69
C ARG A 319 -12.75 22.77 -2.85
N LEU A 320 -11.84 23.63 -3.30
CA LEU A 320 -10.68 24.04 -2.48
C LEU A 320 -11.11 24.65 -1.14
N LYS A 321 -12.17 25.47 -1.13
CA LYS A 321 -12.71 26.09 0.09
C LYS A 321 -13.39 25.07 1.01
N ARG A 322 -14.16 24.12 0.46
CA ARG A 322 -14.96 23.16 1.22
C ARG A 322 -14.20 21.89 1.62
N ASP A 323 -13.59 21.24 0.65
CA ASP A 323 -13.03 19.88 0.77
C ASP A 323 -11.57 19.90 1.24
N PHE A 324 -10.84 21.00 0.99
CA PHE A 324 -9.41 21.15 1.28
C PHE A 324 -9.10 22.27 2.27
N ALA A 325 -10.06 22.67 3.10
CA ALA A 325 -9.90 23.78 4.06
C ALA A 325 -8.71 23.60 5.03
N GLY A 326 -8.33 22.35 5.33
CA GLY A 326 -7.21 22.02 6.22
C GLY A 326 -5.88 21.75 5.52
N HIS A 327 -5.80 21.83 4.18
CA HIS A 327 -4.58 21.55 3.45
C HIS A 327 -3.60 22.72 3.54
N GLU A 328 -2.32 22.46 3.83
CA GLU A 328 -1.33 23.49 4.16
C GLU A 328 -1.13 24.55 3.05
N HIS A 329 -1.24 24.14 1.79
CA HIS A 329 -1.06 25.01 0.62
C HIS A 329 -2.35 25.71 0.15
N GLN A 330 -3.50 25.39 0.75
CA GLN A 330 -4.80 25.88 0.27
C GLN A 330 -4.93 27.41 0.28
N PRO A 331 -4.54 28.15 1.34
CA PRO A 331 -4.66 29.60 1.36
C PRO A 331 -3.82 30.28 0.27
N ARG A 332 -2.59 29.77 0.04
CA ARG A 332 -1.68 30.28 -1.00
C ARG A 332 -2.28 30.09 -2.40
N MET A 333 -2.82 28.90 -2.68
CA MET A 333 -3.41 28.60 -3.99
C MET A 333 -4.69 29.40 -4.25
N LEU A 334 -5.60 29.50 -3.27
CA LEU A 334 -6.81 30.31 -3.41
C LEU A 334 -6.48 31.78 -3.71
N ASN A 335 -5.53 32.36 -2.95
CA ASN A 335 -5.10 33.73 -3.17
C ASN A 335 -4.49 33.93 -4.57
N ARG A 336 -3.72 32.94 -5.08
CA ARG A 336 -3.16 32.99 -6.44
C ARG A 336 -4.25 32.99 -7.52
N ILE A 337 -5.25 32.12 -7.38
CA ILE A 337 -6.40 32.04 -8.29
C ILE A 337 -7.20 33.34 -8.26
N GLU A 338 -7.53 33.85 -7.07
CA GLU A 338 -8.30 35.08 -6.89
C GLU A 338 -7.57 36.31 -7.48
N ARG A 339 -6.24 36.41 -7.28
CA ARG A 339 -5.42 37.45 -7.93
C ARG A 339 -5.45 37.35 -9.45
N ARG A 340 -5.38 36.13 -10.02
CA ARG A 340 -5.40 35.95 -11.47
C ARG A 340 -6.76 36.30 -12.08
N LEU A 341 -7.86 35.94 -11.41
CA LEU A 341 -9.22 36.31 -11.82
C LEU A 341 -9.44 37.84 -11.82
N ALA A 342 -8.83 38.55 -10.87
CA ALA A 342 -8.93 40.01 -10.76
C ALA A 342 -8.07 40.77 -11.79
N ARG A 343 -7.09 40.13 -12.44
CA ARG A 343 -6.28 40.79 -13.48
C ARG A 343 -7.16 41.06 -14.72
N PRO A 344 -7.31 42.32 -15.17
CA PRO A 344 -8.02 42.61 -16.42
C PRO A 344 -7.31 41.92 -17.60
N MET A 345 -8.07 41.58 -18.65
CA MET A 345 -7.46 41.04 -19.87
C MET A 345 -6.44 42.05 -20.40
N PRO A 346 -5.22 41.61 -20.74
CA PRO A 346 -4.28 42.51 -21.39
C PRO A 346 -4.92 42.96 -22.71
N SER A 347 -5.16 44.26 -22.84
CA SER A 347 -5.76 44.87 -24.04
C SER A 347 -4.84 44.79 -25.28
N ARG A 348 -3.72 44.07 -25.18
CA ARG A 348 -2.73 43.83 -26.23
C ARG A 348 -2.02 42.50 -25.93
N PRO A 349 -1.79 41.61 -26.93
CA PRO A 349 -1.01 40.40 -26.71
C PRO A 349 0.38 40.80 -26.18
N ALA A 350 0.67 40.39 -24.95
CA ALA A 350 1.99 40.59 -24.36
C ALA A 350 3.01 39.75 -25.14
N THR A 351 4.22 40.26 -25.30
CA THR A 351 5.34 39.45 -25.79
C THR A 351 5.56 38.26 -24.83
N PRO A 352 5.76 37.03 -25.33
CA PRO A 352 5.70 35.78 -24.53
C PRO A 352 6.63 35.69 -23.31
N GLU A 353 7.65 36.54 -23.20
CA GLU A 353 8.70 36.42 -22.17
C GLU A 353 8.27 36.82 -20.75
N ALA A 354 7.31 37.73 -20.58
CA ALA A 354 7.04 38.32 -19.26
C ALA A 354 6.13 37.47 -18.34
N ASP A 355 5.26 36.61 -18.90
CA ASP A 355 4.30 35.81 -18.11
C ASP A 355 4.89 34.46 -17.64
N ARG A 356 6.08 34.06 -18.14
CA ARG A 356 6.72 32.80 -17.75
C ARG A 356 7.15 32.77 -16.28
N GLN A 357 7.67 33.87 -15.73
CA GLN A 357 8.31 33.87 -14.41
C GLN A 357 7.33 33.63 -13.23
N ASP A 358 6.09 34.12 -13.31
CA ASP A 358 5.06 33.98 -12.26
C ASP A 358 4.56 32.53 -12.07
N THR A 359 4.86 31.64 -13.04
CA THR A 359 4.47 30.23 -13.00
C THR A 359 5.52 29.36 -12.29
N ILE A 360 6.78 29.80 -12.31
CA ILE A 360 7.97 29.02 -11.95
C ILE A 360 8.21 28.98 -10.43
N ASP A 361 8.04 30.11 -9.73
CA ASP A 361 8.28 30.21 -8.28
C ASP A 361 7.19 29.53 -7.40
N ALA A 362 6.21 28.88 -8.04
CA ALA A 362 4.98 28.41 -7.42
C ALA A 362 4.93 26.91 -7.10
N TYR A 363 5.94 26.13 -7.48
CA TYR A 363 6.05 24.72 -7.10
C TYR A 363 7.06 24.53 -5.96
N PRO A 364 6.71 24.80 -4.69
CA PRO A 364 7.42 24.18 -3.58
C PRO A 364 7.01 22.70 -3.57
N CYS A 365 7.57 21.91 -4.47
CA CYS A 365 7.62 20.46 -4.30
C CYS A 365 8.67 20.13 -3.22
N THR A 366 8.57 20.75 -2.04
CA THR A 366 9.05 20.12 -0.82
C THR A 366 8.11 18.96 -0.58
N VAL A 367 8.42 17.80 -1.16
CA VAL A 367 7.82 16.54 -0.71
C VAL A 367 8.14 16.45 0.79
N PRO A 368 7.14 16.44 1.69
CA PRO A 368 7.42 16.20 3.10
C PRO A 368 8.04 14.80 3.21
N GLY A 369 9.34 14.73 3.53
CA GLY A 369 10.02 13.47 3.84
C GLY A 369 11.23 13.05 2.99
N THR A 370 11.69 13.79 1.99
CA THR A 370 12.85 13.38 1.16
C THR A 370 14.19 14.00 1.58
N GLY A 371 14.24 14.75 2.69
CA GLY A 371 15.41 15.51 3.14
C GLY A 371 16.67 14.72 3.51
N THR A 372 16.67 13.38 3.48
CA THR A 372 17.78 12.55 3.98
C THR A 372 18.42 11.59 2.97
N TRP A 373 17.91 11.45 1.74
CA TRP A 373 18.40 10.40 0.83
C TRP A 373 19.52 10.82 -0.12
N ALA A 374 19.68 12.12 -0.41
CA ALA A 374 20.65 12.59 -1.41
C ALA A 374 22.11 12.62 -0.95
N ARG A 375 22.44 12.25 0.31
CA ARG A 375 23.80 12.36 0.86
C ARG A 375 24.54 11.04 1.10
N THR A 376 23.93 9.88 0.80
CA THR A 376 24.48 8.57 1.22
C THR A 376 25.05 7.69 0.09
N PHE A 377 25.08 8.15 -1.17
CA PHE A 377 25.56 7.33 -2.30
C PHE A 377 26.70 7.93 -3.13
N SER A 378 27.28 9.06 -2.73
CA SER A 378 28.40 9.70 -3.44
C SER A 378 29.80 9.35 -2.90
N SER A 379 29.95 8.28 -2.09
CA SER A 379 31.26 7.88 -1.57
C SER A 379 31.51 6.37 -1.58
N VAL A 380 31.35 5.69 -2.72
CA VAL A 380 31.99 4.39 -2.99
C VAL A 380 32.32 4.29 -4.48
N SER A 381 33.28 5.10 -4.93
CA SER A 381 34.06 4.88 -6.15
C SER A 381 35.10 5.99 -6.31
N SER A 382 36.22 5.84 -5.59
CA SER A 382 37.52 6.46 -5.88
C SER A 382 38.59 5.53 -5.34
#